data_AF-A0A0D6EH51-F1
#
_entry.id   AF-A0A0D6EH51-F1
#
_cell.length_a   1.000
_cell.length_b   1.000
_cell.length_c   1.000
_cell.angle_alpha   90.00
_cell.angle_beta   90.00
_cell.angle_gamma   90.00
#
_symmetry.space_group_name_H-M   'P 1'
#
loop_
_entity.id
_entity.type
_entity.pdbx_description
1 polymer ?
#
loop_
_entity_poly.entity_id
_entity_poly.type
_entity_poly.pdbx_seq_one_letter_code
_entity_poly.pdbx_strand_id
1 'polypeptide(L)'
;MSTSTIPIASSSSSHLLPSSSPTSLSTASSLLHAHLPVAFPTETVYGLGASALSSIAVKRIFEAKGRPSDNPLIVHVGGREMLESLLPRLPEAEEGADKKGKGRAVGPINPMYEALMQRFWPGPLSLVFSLSTTPSSSSDASRLVPPRLTVAPEVTASLPSLCVRMPSHPLALSLIRHSNLPLAAPSANLSSRPSPTSAQHVMADLGEGRGVGAVLEGGECDVGVESTVVDYVPPAEGESGEGRLRVLRAGGVSAEAIESCLRDAGFGASTSDEGGSIQVYSRDFKSTELEAKPTTPGMKYKHYAPGNSKVVLVRPNGKKGENEVMPSLQDLVQLAALTQGGEDGGAFRVGLMLTTETLASVGSTPRPSSPATAASHSAAPATPCERITLPPPPPSLFAQLAAGEESNLPPLSAVEIYAYPLGERSKPEQAAKRLFGGLRWLDALPRAGEVAVGEEKPGEKQKGKEGVDLILVEAVPEEGVGLAVMERARKAAGGGTGGEMEFRI
;
A
#
# COMPACT_ATOMS: atom_id res chain seq x y z
N MET A 1 -31.79 -25.85 22.40
CA MET A 1 -30.90 -26.24 21.30
C MET A 1 -31.63 -25.96 19.99
N SER A 2 -31.31 -24.85 19.33
CA SER A 2 -31.76 -24.57 17.97
C SER A 2 -30.60 -23.90 17.24
N THR A 3 -29.85 -24.72 16.52
CA THR A 3 -28.80 -24.30 15.59
C THR A 3 -29.47 -23.73 14.35
N SER A 4 -29.49 -22.41 14.23
CA SER A 4 -29.89 -21.74 12.98
C SER A 4 -28.70 -21.82 12.02
N THR A 5 -28.75 -22.78 11.11
CA THR A 5 -27.79 -22.95 10.02
C THR A 5 -28.04 -21.88 8.97
N ILE A 6 -27.13 -20.92 8.83
CA ILE A 6 -27.16 -19.96 7.73
C ILE A 6 -26.84 -20.73 6.43
N PRO A 7 -27.65 -20.61 5.36
CA PRO A 7 -27.38 -21.31 4.11
C PRO A 7 -26.17 -20.68 3.43
N ILE A 8 -25.15 -21.49 3.19
CA ILE A 8 -24.02 -21.13 2.32
C ILE A 8 -24.53 -21.29 0.88
N ALA A 9 -24.97 -20.18 0.29
CA ALA A 9 -25.36 -20.13 -1.11
C ALA A 9 -24.10 -20.11 -1.98
N SER A 10 -23.92 -21.16 -2.78
CA SER A 10 -22.95 -21.22 -3.87
C SER A 10 -23.46 -20.42 -5.07
N SER A 11 -23.07 -19.16 -5.18
CA SER A 11 -23.02 -18.42 -6.45
C SER A 11 -21.90 -17.39 -6.35
N SER A 12 -21.11 -17.22 -7.41
CA SER A 12 -19.90 -16.37 -7.49
C SER A 12 -20.08 -14.89 -7.14
N SER A 13 -21.31 -14.44 -6.84
CA SER A 13 -21.67 -13.10 -6.38
C SER A 13 -21.79 -12.94 -4.85
N SER A 14 -21.70 -14.02 -4.06
CA SER A 14 -22.02 -14.00 -2.61
C SER A 14 -20.99 -13.28 -1.73
N HIS A 15 -19.82 -12.93 -2.27
CA HIS A 15 -18.74 -12.31 -1.50
C HIS A 15 -18.68 -10.78 -1.65
N LEU A 16 -19.29 -10.16 -2.66
CA LEU A 16 -19.22 -8.71 -2.86
C LEU A 16 -20.46 -8.03 -2.26
N LEU A 17 -20.25 -7.14 -1.30
CA LEU A 17 -21.30 -6.40 -0.58
C LEU A 17 -21.28 -4.93 -1.03
N PRO A 18 -22.22 -4.50 -1.90
CA PRO A 18 -22.23 -3.12 -2.39
C PRO A 18 -22.56 -2.13 -1.28
N SER A 19 -21.83 -1.02 -1.22
CA SER A 19 -22.07 0.06 -0.24
C SER A 19 -23.44 0.74 -0.36
N SER A 20 -24.09 0.64 -1.53
CA SER A 20 -25.45 1.14 -1.76
C SER A 20 -26.53 0.29 -1.08
N SER A 21 -26.22 -0.96 -0.70
CA SER A 21 -27.18 -1.83 -0.04
C SER A 21 -27.24 -1.55 1.48
N PRO A 22 -28.43 -1.30 2.05
CA PRO A 22 -28.58 -0.97 3.46
C PRO A 22 -28.22 -2.14 4.39
N THR A 23 -28.21 -3.38 3.89
CA THR A 23 -27.88 -4.57 4.70
C THR A 23 -26.40 -4.89 4.74
N SER A 24 -25.59 -4.35 3.81
CA SER A 24 -24.17 -4.69 3.65
C SER A 24 -23.36 -4.50 4.93
N LEU A 25 -23.56 -3.38 5.64
CA LEU A 25 -22.87 -3.11 6.91
C LEU A 25 -23.25 -4.09 8.02
N SER A 26 -24.54 -4.44 8.11
CA SER A 26 -25.03 -5.41 9.10
C SER A 26 -24.48 -6.81 8.81
N THR A 27 -24.54 -7.24 7.55
CA THR A 27 -23.97 -8.52 7.11
C THR A 27 -22.47 -8.60 7.39
N ALA A 28 -21.71 -7.57 7.01
CA ALA A 28 -20.27 -7.49 7.29
C ALA A 28 -19.98 -7.55 8.80
N SER A 29 -20.77 -6.85 9.62
CA SER A 29 -20.62 -6.91 11.08
C SER A 29 -20.91 -8.29 11.65
N SER A 30 -21.96 -8.99 11.19
CA SER A 30 -22.25 -10.36 11.62
C SER A 30 -21.11 -11.32 11.26
N LEU A 31 -20.51 -11.17 10.07
CA LEU A 31 -19.35 -11.95 9.66
C LEU A 31 -18.14 -11.72 10.57
N LEU A 32 -17.85 -10.45 10.92
CA LEU A 32 -16.76 -10.10 11.84
C LEU A 32 -16.95 -10.73 13.23
N HIS A 33 -18.19 -10.70 13.76
CA HIS A 33 -18.53 -11.37 15.03
C HIS A 33 -18.46 -12.89 14.94
N ALA A 34 -18.70 -13.47 13.75
CA ALA A 34 -18.47 -14.89 13.45
C ALA A 34 -16.99 -15.22 13.16
N HIS A 35 -16.06 -14.31 13.47
CA HIS A 35 -14.62 -14.44 13.24
C HIS A 35 -14.23 -14.62 11.76
N LEU A 36 -15.08 -14.22 10.81
CA LEU A 36 -14.78 -14.27 9.39
C LEU A 36 -14.18 -12.92 8.95
N PRO A 37 -13.01 -12.93 8.27
CA PRO A 37 -12.42 -11.70 7.75
C PRO A 37 -13.35 -11.02 6.73
N VAL A 38 -13.45 -9.70 6.80
CA VAL A 38 -14.16 -8.87 5.83
C VAL A 38 -13.19 -7.88 5.23
N ALA A 39 -13.09 -7.84 3.90
CA ALA A 39 -12.33 -6.81 3.22
C ALA A 39 -13.15 -5.52 3.12
N PHE A 40 -12.54 -4.37 3.35
CA PHE A 40 -13.22 -3.08 3.34
C PHE A 40 -12.33 -1.96 2.80
N PRO A 41 -12.91 -0.94 2.13
CA PRO A 41 -12.16 0.20 1.61
C PRO A 41 -11.66 1.08 2.75
N THR A 42 -10.48 1.66 2.56
CA THR A 42 -10.03 2.85 3.30
C THR A 42 -9.67 3.95 2.31
N GLU A 43 -9.30 5.14 2.78
CA GLU A 43 -8.74 6.18 1.92
C GLU A 43 -7.36 5.80 1.36
N THR A 44 -6.66 4.85 1.99
CA THR A 44 -5.31 4.40 1.58
C THR A 44 -5.35 3.24 0.59
N VAL A 45 -5.64 2.04 1.09
CA VAL A 45 -5.78 0.78 0.34
C VAL A 45 -6.91 -0.02 1.00
N TYR A 46 -7.49 -1.00 0.30
CA TYR A 46 -8.43 -1.93 0.91
C TYR A 46 -7.73 -2.75 2.00
N GLY A 47 -8.38 -2.90 3.15
CA GLY A 47 -7.91 -3.68 4.29
C GLY A 47 -8.68 -4.99 4.42
N LEU A 48 -8.02 -6.09 4.82
CA LEU A 48 -8.66 -7.35 5.18
C LEU A 48 -8.82 -7.39 6.71
N GLY A 49 -9.99 -6.99 7.20
CA GLY A 49 -10.25 -6.84 8.63
C GLY A 49 -10.79 -8.07 9.30
N ALA A 50 -10.36 -8.31 10.54
CA ALA A 50 -11.05 -9.19 11.47
C ALA A 50 -10.93 -8.60 12.90
N SER A 51 -11.72 -9.12 13.84
CA SER A 51 -11.65 -8.65 15.24
C SER A 51 -10.23 -8.77 15.80
N ALA A 52 -9.64 -7.65 16.23
CA ALA A 52 -8.32 -7.61 16.86
C ALA A 52 -8.30 -8.32 18.23
N LEU A 53 -9.46 -8.63 18.80
CA LEU A 53 -9.62 -9.25 20.11
C LEU A 53 -9.68 -10.80 20.03
N SER A 54 -9.71 -11.37 18.83
CA SER A 54 -9.87 -12.81 18.62
C SER A 54 -8.70 -13.41 17.86
N SER A 55 -7.92 -14.28 18.50
CA SER A 55 -6.82 -15.00 17.84
C SER A 55 -7.31 -15.84 16.66
N ILE A 56 -8.51 -16.43 16.73
CA ILE A 56 -9.09 -17.20 15.61
C ILE A 56 -9.31 -16.29 14.41
N ALA A 57 -9.90 -15.12 14.64
CA ALA A 57 -10.19 -14.16 13.58
C ALA A 57 -8.90 -13.61 12.94
N VAL A 58 -7.89 -13.31 13.76
CA VAL A 58 -6.59 -12.81 13.29
C VAL A 58 -5.81 -13.87 12.52
N LYS A 59 -5.79 -15.14 12.97
CA LYS A 59 -5.15 -16.24 12.24
C LYS A 59 -5.73 -16.43 10.84
N ARG A 60 -7.05 -16.29 10.68
CA ARG A 60 -7.70 -16.33 9.37
C ARG A 60 -7.23 -15.24 8.41
N ILE A 61 -6.82 -14.06 8.91
CA ILE A 61 -6.19 -13.02 8.07
C ILE A 61 -4.86 -13.54 7.50
N PHE A 62 -4.01 -14.12 8.34
CA PHE A 62 -2.71 -14.65 7.92
C PHE A 62 -2.86 -15.82 6.93
N GLU A 63 -3.79 -16.74 7.21
CA GLU A 63 -4.15 -17.87 6.34
C GLU A 63 -4.66 -17.39 4.98
N ALA A 64 -5.67 -16.52 4.96
CA ALA A 64 -6.27 -16.00 3.73
C ALA A 64 -5.21 -15.34 2.83
N LYS A 65 -4.27 -14.59 3.41
CA LYS A 65 -3.22 -13.86 2.67
C LYS A 65 -2.00 -14.71 2.33
N GLY A 66 -1.80 -15.87 2.97
CA GLY A 66 -0.52 -16.59 2.94
C GLY A 66 0.62 -15.74 3.52
N ARG A 67 0.36 -15.03 4.62
CA ARG A 67 1.29 -14.07 5.24
C ARG A 67 2.01 -14.68 6.46
N PRO A 68 3.32 -14.45 6.66
CA PRO A 68 4.02 -14.82 7.88
C PRO A 68 3.44 -14.15 9.14
N SER A 69 3.32 -14.91 10.23
CA SER A 69 2.72 -14.47 11.50
C SER A 69 3.62 -13.58 12.36
N ASP A 70 4.90 -13.42 12.00
CA ASP A 70 5.89 -12.58 12.69
C ASP A 70 5.85 -11.11 12.24
N ASN A 71 4.88 -10.73 11.40
CA ASN A 71 4.71 -9.36 10.91
C ASN A 71 3.43 -8.75 11.52
N PRO A 72 3.54 -7.75 12.40
CA PRO A 72 2.39 -7.19 13.13
C PRO A 72 1.35 -6.55 12.21
N LEU A 73 0.13 -6.40 12.73
CA LEU A 73 -1.03 -5.84 12.05
C LEU A 73 -1.37 -4.46 12.62
N ILE A 74 -1.91 -3.58 11.77
CA ILE A 74 -2.43 -2.29 12.20
C ILE A 74 -3.88 -2.48 12.66
N VAL A 75 -4.19 -2.03 13.88
CA VAL A 75 -5.55 -2.03 14.41
C VAL A 75 -6.26 -0.74 14.03
N HIS A 76 -7.45 -0.88 13.46
CA HIS A 76 -8.31 0.22 13.06
C HIS A 76 -9.37 0.46 14.13
N VAL A 77 -9.52 1.70 14.57
CA VAL A 77 -10.46 2.11 15.63
C VAL A 77 -11.50 3.11 15.13
N GLY A 78 -12.68 3.12 15.76
CA GLY A 78 -13.81 3.98 15.38
C GLY A 78 -13.91 5.30 16.15
N GLY A 79 -13.02 5.53 17.12
CA GLY A 79 -12.97 6.72 17.96
C GLY A 79 -11.99 6.61 19.13
N ARG A 80 -11.83 7.71 19.87
CA ARG A 80 -10.86 7.84 20.98
C ARG A 80 -11.12 6.85 22.12
N GLU A 81 -12.37 6.63 22.49
CA GLU A 81 -12.72 5.69 23.57
C GLU A 81 -12.26 4.26 23.27
N MET A 82 -12.41 3.83 22.00
CA MET A 82 -11.93 2.53 21.56
C MET A 82 -10.40 2.45 21.58
N LEU A 83 -9.68 3.50 21.16
CA LEU A 83 -8.23 3.58 21.33
C LEU A 83 -7.84 3.42 22.81
N GLU A 84 -8.40 4.25 23.70
CA GLU A 84 -8.09 4.24 25.13
C GLU A 84 -8.41 2.90 25.80
N SER A 85 -9.37 2.13 25.26
CA SER A 85 -9.66 0.78 25.77
C SER A 85 -8.54 -0.22 25.46
N LEU A 86 -7.74 0.01 24.42
CA LEU A 86 -6.65 -0.86 23.97
C LEU A 86 -5.29 -0.51 24.58
N LEU A 87 -5.17 0.63 25.26
CA LEU A 87 -3.92 1.11 25.85
C LEU A 87 -3.90 0.90 27.36
N PRO A 88 -2.70 0.75 27.96
CA PRO A 88 -2.54 0.82 29.41
C PRO A 88 -3.12 2.13 29.98
N ARG A 89 -3.47 2.14 31.27
CA ARG A 89 -4.12 3.30 31.92
C ARG A 89 -3.47 3.64 33.26
N LEU A 90 -3.63 4.88 33.71
CA LEU A 90 -3.35 5.22 35.09
C LEU A 90 -4.36 4.53 36.02
N PRO A 91 -3.95 4.11 37.23
CA PRO A 91 -4.89 3.67 38.26
C PRO A 91 -5.95 4.75 38.50
N GLU A 92 -7.21 4.35 38.60
CA GLU A 92 -8.28 5.29 38.95
C GLU A 92 -8.00 5.79 40.38
N ALA A 93 -7.91 7.12 40.56
CA ALA A 93 -7.81 7.71 41.89
C ALA A 93 -9.08 7.30 42.66
N GLU A 94 -8.91 6.70 43.84
CA GLU A 94 -10.03 6.23 44.66
C GLU A 94 -11.11 7.31 44.80
N GLU A 95 -12.37 6.91 44.62
CA GLU A 95 -13.55 7.76 44.70
C GLU A 95 -13.62 8.45 46.07
N GLY A 96 -13.04 9.64 46.18
CA GLY A 96 -13.02 10.41 47.43
C GLY A 96 -12.32 11.77 47.36
N ALA A 97 -11.50 12.03 46.34
CA ALA A 97 -10.87 13.35 46.16
C ALA A 97 -11.80 14.30 45.37
N ASP A 98 -12.05 15.46 45.95
CA ASP A 98 -12.98 16.50 45.49
C ASP A 98 -12.99 16.74 43.96
N LYS A 99 -14.18 16.56 43.37
CA LYS A 99 -14.53 16.99 42.01
C LYS A 99 -14.61 18.53 41.93
N LYS A 100 -13.48 19.22 42.11
CA LYS A 100 -13.32 20.65 41.81
C LYS A 100 -12.00 20.91 41.09
N GLY A 101 -11.86 20.26 39.94
CA GLY A 101 -10.84 20.60 38.95
C GLY A 101 -11.21 19.93 37.64
N LYS A 102 -11.56 20.72 36.61
CA LYS A 102 -11.62 20.25 35.23
C LYS A 102 -10.21 19.82 34.82
N GLY A 103 -9.89 18.55 35.05
CA GLY A 103 -8.62 17.93 34.67
C GLY A 103 -8.90 16.49 34.31
N ARG A 104 -9.34 16.27 33.07
CA ARG A 104 -9.43 14.95 32.45
C ARG A 104 -8.06 14.29 32.62
N ALA A 105 -7.99 13.20 33.37
CA ALA A 105 -6.75 12.46 33.62
C ALA A 105 -6.02 12.26 32.28
N VAL A 106 -4.83 12.84 32.17
CA VAL A 106 -3.97 12.75 30.99
C VAL A 106 -3.54 11.29 30.91
N GLY A 107 -4.15 10.52 30.01
CA GLY A 107 -3.74 9.13 29.75
C GLY A 107 -2.30 9.05 29.22
N PRO A 108 -1.72 7.85 29.03
CA PRO A 108 -0.32 7.66 28.61
C PRO A 108 -0.02 8.05 27.15
N ILE A 109 -0.88 8.83 26.51
CA ILE A 109 -0.69 9.25 25.12
C ILE A 109 0.24 10.46 25.11
N ASN A 110 1.36 10.34 24.41
CA ASN A 110 2.34 11.41 24.26
C ASN A 110 1.68 12.69 23.67
N PRO A 111 1.96 13.89 24.20
CA PRO A 111 1.44 15.15 23.64
C PRO A 111 1.68 15.35 22.13
N MET A 112 2.82 14.90 21.60
CA MET A 112 3.08 14.91 20.16
C MET A 112 2.10 14.01 19.40
N TYR A 113 1.77 12.84 19.94
CA TYR A 113 0.74 11.97 19.35
C TYR A 113 -0.64 12.62 19.43
N GLU A 114 -0.96 13.34 20.51
CA GLU A 114 -2.22 14.07 20.60
C GLU A 114 -2.32 15.14 19.50
N ALA A 115 -1.27 15.92 19.27
CA ALA A 115 -1.22 16.90 18.17
C ALA A 115 -1.39 16.24 16.80
N LEU A 116 -0.69 15.12 16.56
CA LEU A 116 -0.80 14.36 15.32
C LEU A 116 -2.20 13.75 15.12
N MET A 117 -2.82 13.20 16.16
CA MET A 117 -4.18 12.67 16.09
C MET A 117 -5.19 13.80 15.80
N GLN A 118 -5.06 14.96 16.46
CA GLN A 118 -5.95 16.10 16.22
C GLN A 118 -5.87 16.61 14.77
N ARG A 119 -4.68 16.55 14.16
CA ARG A 119 -4.46 17.04 12.79
C ARG A 119 -4.81 16.01 11.71
N PHE A 120 -4.47 14.74 11.93
CA PHE A 120 -4.46 13.71 10.89
C PHE A 120 -5.44 12.56 11.13
N TRP A 121 -6.13 12.48 12.28
CA TRP A 121 -7.20 11.51 12.51
C TRP A 121 -8.59 12.15 12.45
N PRO A 122 -9.56 11.52 11.77
CA PRO A 122 -9.43 10.30 10.95
C PRO A 122 -8.57 10.55 9.69
N GLY A 123 -7.72 9.60 9.31
CA GLY A 123 -6.86 9.76 8.12
C GLY A 123 -5.68 8.78 8.02
N PRO A 124 -4.76 9.03 7.06
CA PRO A 124 -3.75 8.07 6.62
C PRO A 124 -2.49 8.07 7.51
N LEU A 125 -2.66 8.27 8.83
CA LEU A 125 -1.60 8.21 9.82
C LEU A 125 -1.81 7.04 10.79
N SER A 126 -0.77 6.25 11.01
CA SER A 126 -0.72 5.16 11.99
C SER A 126 0.30 5.48 13.07
N LEU A 127 -0.06 5.28 14.33
CA LEU A 127 0.79 5.59 15.49
C LEU A 127 1.10 4.29 16.26
N VAL A 128 2.35 4.13 16.67
CA VAL A 128 2.82 2.97 17.45
C VAL A 128 2.78 3.31 18.95
N PHE A 129 1.93 2.61 19.70
CA PHE A 129 1.77 2.80 21.15
C PHE A 129 2.47 1.69 21.93
N SER A 130 3.05 2.02 23.07
CA SER A 130 3.57 1.01 24.01
C SER A 130 2.42 0.31 24.74
N LEU A 131 2.50 -1.01 24.85
CA LEU A 131 1.64 -1.83 25.70
C LEU A 131 2.29 -2.16 27.06
N SER A 132 3.50 -1.66 27.31
CA SER A 132 4.20 -1.90 28.57
C SER A 132 3.46 -1.25 29.74
N THR A 133 3.26 -2.02 30.81
CA THR A 133 2.73 -1.52 32.08
C THR A 133 3.82 -1.08 33.06
N THR A 134 5.09 -1.31 32.72
CA THR A 134 6.23 -0.90 33.55
C THR A 134 6.77 0.45 33.05
N PRO A 135 6.89 1.45 33.94
CA PRO A 135 7.47 2.74 33.55
C PRO A 135 8.92 2.56 33.10
N SER A 136 9.32 3.30 32.06
CA SER A 136 10.67 3.29 31.52
C SER A 136 11.66 4.08 32.40
N SER A 137 11.16 4.82 33.39
CA SER A 137 11.94 5.63 34.33
C SER A 137 11.65 5.20 35.76
N SER A 138 12.71 5.06 36.56
CA SER A 138 12.70 4.57 37.95
C SER A 138 12.07 5.54 38.96
N SER A 139 11.66 6.74 38.54
CA SER A 139 11.17 7.80 39.44
C SER A 139 9.66 7.90 39.58
N ASP A 140 8.86 7.18 38.79
CA ASP A 140 7.39 7.21 38.89
C ASP A 140 6.86 5.81 39.23
N ALA A 141 6.55 5.59 40.52
CA ALA A 141 6.16 4.28 41.07
C ALA A 141 4.70 3.89 40.74
N SER A 142 4.00 4.66 39.91
CA SER A 142 2.63 4.33 39.49
C SER A 142 2.66 3.29 38.35
N ARG A 143 2.56 2.01 38.72
CA ARG A 143 2.41 0.92 37.74
C ARG A 143 1.12 1.13 36.94
N LEU A 144 1.24 1.25 35.62
CA LEU A 144 0.06 1.36 34.74
C LEU A 144 -0.79 0.09 34.87
N VAL A 145 -2.10 0.27 34.84
CA VAL A 145 -3.08 -0.82 34.79
C VAL A 145 -3.16 -1.33 33.35
N PRO A 146 -3.28 -2.66 33.13
CA PRO A 146 -3.46 -3.23 31.80
C PRO A 146 -4.64 -2.61 31.01
N PRO A 147 -4.64 -2.73 29.68
CA PRO A 147 -5.75 -2.32 28.83
C PRO A 147 -7.09 -2.91 29.25
N ARG A 148 -8.17 -2.19 28.93
CA ARG A 148 -9.55 -2.62 29.14
C ARG A 148 -9.93 -3.78 28.20
N LEU A 149 -9.39 -3.74 26.98
CA LEU A 149 -9.51 -4.76 25.95
C LEU A 149 -8.11 -5.21 25.54
N THR A 150 -7.85 -6.51 25.61
CA THR A 150 -6.58 -7.09 25.20
C THR A 150 -6.66 -7.56 23.75
N VAL A 151 -5.73 -7.10 22.91
CA VAL A 151 -5.59 -7.59 21.54
C VAL A 151 -5.01 -9.01 21.52
N ALA A 152 -5.38 -9.79 20.50
CA ALA A 152 -4.78 -11.09 20.27
C ALA A 152 -3.26 -10.96 20.03
N PRO A 153 -2.41 -11.88 20.55
CA PRO A 153 -0.95 -11.77 20.44
C PRO A 153 -0.45 -11.77 18.99
N GLU A 154 -1.19 -12.40 18.08
CA GLU A 154 -0.90 -12.42 16.64
C GLU A 154 -1.02 -11.02 15.99
N VAL A 155 -1.74 -10.08 16.62
CA VAL A 155 -1.84 -8.69 16.15
C VAL A 155 -0.50 -7.98 16.29
N THR A 156 0.19 -8.15 17.42
CA THR A 156 1.47 -7.47 17.68
C THR A 156 2.68 -8.31 17.33
N ALA A 157 2.49 -9.54 16.81
CA ALA A 157 3.55 -10.54 16.71
C ALA A 157 4.29 -10.74 18.06
N SER A 158 3.54 -10.66 19.17
CA SER A 158 4.04 -10.71 20.55
C SER A 158 5.00 -9.58 20.94
N LEU A 159 5.04 -8.47 20.18
CA LEU A 159 5.80 -7.27 20.53
C LEU A 159 5.09 -6.47 21.64
N PRO A 160 5.83 -5.71 22.47
CA PRO A 160 5.27 -4.86 23.54
C PRO A 160 4.69 -3.54 23.00
N SER A 161 4.32 -3.50 21.71
CA SER A 161 3.78 -2.31 21.06
C SER A 161 2.63 -2.65 20.12
N LEU A 162 1.74 -1.68 19.92
CA LEU A 162 0.54 -1.78 19.11
C LEU A 162 0.46 -0.63 18.13
N CYS A 163 0.38 -0.93 16.83
CA CYS A 163 0.17 0.08 15.80
C CYS A 163 -1.34 0.30 15.58
N VAL A 164 -1.81 1.54 15.75
CA VAL A 164 -3.23 1.90 15.67
C VAL A 164 -3.45 3.00 14.63
N ARG A 165 -4.62 2.98 13.98
CA ARG A 165 -5.08 4.01 13.06
C ARG A 165 -6.59 4.24 13.17
N MET A 166 -7.03 5.48 12.93
CA MET A 166 -8.43 5.79 12.68
C MET A 166 -8.60 6.14 11.18
N PRO A 167 -9.12 5.23 10.33
CA PRO A 167 -9.27 5.50 8.90
C PRO A 167 -10.29 6.61 8.63
N SER A 168 -10.12 7.42 7.58
CA SER A 168 -11.09 8.49 7.25
C SER A 168 -12.22 8.05 6.31
N HIS A 169 -12.15 6.85 5.75
CA HIS A 169 -13.18 6.36 4.84
C HIS A 169 -14.53 6.14 5.56
N PRO A 170 -15.64 6.74 5.09
CA PRO A 170 -16.95 6.65 5.76
C PRO A 170 -17.42 5.21 5.99
N LEU A 171 -17.23 4.33 5.00
CA LEU A 171 -17.62 2.92 5.12
C LEU A 171 -16.78 2.16 6.14
N ALA A 172 -15.47 2.45 6.24
CA ALA A 172 -14.58 1.83 7.23
C ALA A 172 -14.98 2.25 8.64
N LEU A 173 -15.13 3.55 8.88
CA LEU A 173 -15.57 4.08 10.17
C LEU A 173 -16.94 3.55 10.57
N SER A 174 -17.88 3.48 9.62
CA SER A 174 -19.22 2.95 9.86
C SER A 174 -19.18 1.47 10.22
N LEU A 175 -18.36 0.66 9.53
CA LEU A 175 -18.17 -0.75 9.86
C LEU A 175 -17.59 -0.94 11.26
N ILE A 176 -16.54 -0.20 11.61
CA ILE A 176 -15.87 -0.31 12.92
C ILE A 176 -16.82 0.10 14.04
N ARG A 177 -17.56 1.21 13.87
CA ARG A 177 -18.54 1.69 14.85
C ARG A 177 -19.74 0.77 14.97
N HIS A 178 -20.27 0.28 13.85
CA HIS A 178 -21.45 -0.60 13.85
C HIS A 178 -21.14 -1.97 14.46
N SER A 179 -19.96 -2.54 14.16
CA SER A 179 -19.53 -3.80 14.76
C SER A 179 -19.09 -3.67 16.22
N ASN A 180 -18.70 -2.46 16.64
CA ASN A 180 -18.10 -2.17 17.94
C ASN A 180 -16.87 -3.06 18.22
N LEU A 181 -16.09 -3.32 17.18
CA LEU A 181 -14.88 -4.13 17.24
C LEU A 181 -13.68 -3.32 16.73
N PRO A 182 -12.56 -3.29 17.46
CA PRO A 182 -11.29 -2.86 16.87
C PRO A 182 -10.87 -3.88 15.82
N LEU A 183 -10.54 -3.43 14.61
CA LEU A 183 -10.28 -4.33 13.48
C LEU A 183 -8.79 -4.39 13.16
N ALA A 184 -8.16 -5.55 13.35
CA ALA A 184 -6.83 -5.80 12.82
C ALA A 184 -6.95 -5.97 11.31
N ALA A 185 -6.31 -5.09 10.52
CA ALA A 185 -6.50 -5.06 9.08
C ALA A 185 -5.21 -4.68 8.33
N PRO A 186 -4.45 -5.66 7.80
CA PRO A 186 -3.45 -5.39 6.77
C PRO A 186 -4.13 -5.14 5.41
N SER A 187 -3.35 -4.77 4.40
CA SER A 187 -3.84 -4.66 3.01
C SER A 187 -4.51 -5.96 2.53
N ALA A 188 -5.56 -5.88 1.72
CA ALA A 188 -6.41 -7.01 1.31
C ALA A 188 -5.92 -7.76 0.06
N ASN A 189 -4.62 -8.03 -0.03
CA ASN A 189 -3.97 -8.74 -1.13
C ASN A 189 -3.35 -10.06 -0.70
N LEU A 190 -3.06 -10.94 -1.65
CA LEU A 190 -2.11 -12.02 -1.40
C LEU A 190 -0.74 -11.46 -1.01
N SER A 191 -0.03 -12.13 -0.11
CA SER A 191 1.33 -11.73 0.27
C SER A 191 2.19 -11.53 -0.98
N SER A 192 3.14 -10.57 -0.93
CA SER A 192 3.99 -10.05 -2.01
C SER A 192 3.33 -9.27 -3.16
N ARG A 193 2.05 -9.51 -3.52
CA ARG A 193 1.35 -8.76 -4.59
C ARG A 193 1.22 -7.26 -4.27
N PRO A 194 1.04 -6.36 -5.26
CA PRO A 194 0.73 -4.94 -5.03
C PRO A 194 -0.47 -4.74 -4.10
N SER A 195 -0.56 -3.66 -3.34
CA SER A 195 -1.74 -3.45 -2.47
C SER A 195 -3.00 -3.19 -3.30
N PRO A 196 -4.20 -3.56 -2.81
CA PRO A 196 -5.43 -3.38 -3.55
C PRO A 196 -6.03 -2.00 -3.30
N THR A 197 -6.28 -1.24 -4.36
CA THR A 197 -6.93 0.09 -4.31
C THR A 197 -8.39 0.09 -4.78
N SER A 198 -8.95 -1.09 -5.08
CA SER A 198 -10.34 -1.27 -5.52
C SER A 198 -10.86 -2.63 -5.03
N ALA A 199 -12.18 -2.80 -4.97
CA ALA A 199 -12.79 -4.09 -4.60
C ALA A 199 -12.44 -5.18 -5.61
N GLN A 200 -12.31 -4.83 -6.89
CA GLN A 200 -11.90 -5.73 -7.96
C GLN A 200 -10.50 -6.30 -7.72
N HIS A 201 -9.56 -5.47 -7.25
CA HIS A 201 -8.23 -5.94 -6.85
C HIS A 201 -8.29 -6.95 -5.70
N VAL A 202 -9.20 -6.75 -4.74
CA VAL A 202 -9.41 -7.70 -3.64
C VAL A 202 -10.03 -9.00 -4.14
N MET A 203 -11.05 -8.93 -5.00
CA MET A 203 -11.70 -10.12 -5.56
C MET A 203 -10.72 -10.98 -6.37
N ALA A 204 -9.85 -10.36 -7.16
CA ALA A 204 -8.82 -11.07 -7.92
C ALA A 204 -7.83 -11.85 -7.04
N ASP A 205 -7.52 -11.33 -5.86
CA ASP A 205 -6.55 -11.92 -4.93
C ASP A 205 -7.20 -12.89 -3.92
N LEU A 206 -8.38 -12.53 -3.40
CA LEU A 206 -8.98 -13.09 -2.19
C LEU A 206 -10.46 -13.51 -2.34
N GLY A 207 -11.04 -13.37 -3.54
CA GLY A 207 -12.49 -13.51 -3.75
C GLY A 207 -13.05 -14.93 -3.57
N GLU A 208 -12.31 -15.98 -3.95
CA GLU A 208 -12.79 -17.36 -3.89
C GLU A 208 -11.81 -18.28 -3.15
N GLY A 209 -12.33 -19.18 -2.31
CA GLY A 209 -11.54 -20.26 -1.69
C GLY A 209 -10.52 -19.82 -0.63
N ARG A 210 -10.46 -18.53 -0.27
CA ARG A 210 -9.49 -17.99 0.71
C ARG A 210 -10.03 -17.80 2.12
N GLY A 211 -11.29 -18.17 2.37
CA GLY A 211 -11.92 -18.03 3.69
C GLY A 211 -12.25 -16.59 4.09
N VAL A 212 -12.29 -15.66 3.13
CA VAL A 212 -12.79 -14.30 3.33
C VAL A 212 -14.32 -14.34 3.32
N GLY A 213 -14.94 -13.77 4.35
CA GLY A 213 -16.40 -13.74 4.47
C GLY A 213 -17.05 -12.88 3.39
N ALA A 214 -16.56 -11.65 3.23
CA ALA A 214 -17.07 -10.70 2.23
C ALA A 214 -16.06 -9.60 1.91
N VAL A 215 -16.31 -8.87 0.83
CA VAL A 215 -15.65 -7.67 0.36
C VAL A 215 -16.69 -6.57 0.29
N LEU A 216 -16.58 -5.54 1.12
CA LEU A 216 -17.40 -4.33 1.01
C LEU A 216 -16.91 -3.50 -0.17
N GLU A 217 -17.77 -3.23 -1.13
CA GLU A 217 -17.46 -2.40 -2.29
C GLU A 217 -17.77 -0.93 -2.00
N GLY A 218 -16.72 -0.11 -1.88
CA GLY A 218 -16.84 1.34 -1.67
C GLY A 218 -15.99 2.17 -2.62
N GLY A 219 -15.80 1.72 -3.86
CA GLY A 219 -15.09 2.47 -4.90
C GLY A 219 -13.57 2.37 -4.83
N GLU A 220 -12.88 3.26 -5.54
CA GLU A 220 -11.42 3.36 -5.51
C GLU A 220 -10.91 4.12 -4.28
N CYS A 221 -9.73 3.76 -3.79
CA CYS A 221 -9.06 4.50 -2.73
C CYS A 221 -8.54 5.86 -3.21
N ASP A 222 -8.64 6.89 -2.37
CA ASP A 222 -8.26 8.26 -2.72
C ASP A 222 -6.75 8.50 -2.74
N VAL A 223 -6.01 7.93 -1.78
CA VAL A 223 -4.56 8.11 -1.62
C VAL A 223 -3.76 7.08 -2.44
N GLY A 224 -4.20 5.82 -2.44
CA GLY A 224 -3.60 4.72 -3.23
C GLY A 224 -2.29 4.13 -2.71
N VAL A 225 -1.65 4.74 -1.70
CA VAL A 225 -0.55 4.15 -0.92
C VAL A 225 -0.96 3.96 0.54
N GLU A 226 -0.27 3.10 1.29
CA GLU A 226 -0.60 2.83 2.69
C GLU A 226 -0.39 4.04 3.61
N SER A 227 -0.87 3.93 4.86
CA SER A 227 -0.64 4.98 5.87
C SER A 227 0.82 5.17 6.21
N THR A 228 1.15 6.40 6.56
CA THR A 228 2.41 6.75 7.21
C THR A 228 2.42 6.16 8.61
N VAL A 229 3.54 5.56 9.02
CA VAL A 229 3.67 4.95 10.35
C VAL A 229 4.68 5.74 11.17
N VAL A 230 4.25 6.23 12.32
CA VAL A 230 5.04 7.02 13.24
C VAL A 230 5.23 6.29 14.56
N ASP A 231 6.45 6.36 15.07
CA ASP A 231 6.88 5.73 16.31
C ASP A 231 7.66 6.72 17.17
N TYR A 232 7.37 6.74 18.46
CA TYR A 232 8.07 7.52 19.46
C TYR A 232 8.75 6.53 20.41
N VAL A 233 9.95 6.10 20.05
CA VAL A 233 10.70 5.15 20.88
C VAL A 233 11.48 5.90 21.93
N PRO A 234 11.35 5.51 23.21
CA PRO A 234 12.20 6.04 24.28
C PRO A 234 13.67 5.64 24.06
N PRO A 235 14.63 6.42 24.56
CA PRO A 235 16.06 6.06 24.49
C PRO A 235 16.35 4.70 25.14
N ALA A 236 17.47 4.08 24.76
CA ALA A 236 17.87 2.79 25.30
C ALA A 236 18.07 2.86 26.82
N GLU A 237 17.88 1.74 27.52
CA GLU A 237 18.08 1.67 28.97
C GLU A 237 19.48 2.18 29.36
N GLY A 238 19.54 3.26 30.14
CA GLY A 238 20.78 3.91 30.57
C GLY A 238 21.02 5.30 29.96
N GLU A 239 20.29 5.67 28.91
CA GLU A 239 20.33 7.02 28.33
C GLU A 239 19.21 7.90 28.91
N SER A 240 19.57 9.04 29.48
CA SER A 240 18.61 10.04 29.94
C SER A 240 18.23 10.94 28.76
N GLY A 241 16.98 10.89 28.31
CA GLY A 241 16.47 11.74 27.23
C GLY A 241 15.01 11.48 26.86
N GLU A 242 14.41 12.40 26.12
CA GLU A 242 13.13 12.16 25.44
C GLU A 242 13.38 11.37 24.15
N GLY A 243 12.45 10.49 23.79
CA GLY A 243 12.52 9.74 22.54
C GLY A 243 12.50 10.65 21.32
N ARG A 244 12.97 10.18 20.17
CA ARG A 244 12.80 10.92 18.90
C ARG A 244 11.61 10.36 18.13
N LEU A 245 10.86 11.24 17.47
CA LEU A 245 9.76 10.83 16.61
C LEU A 245 10.31 10.32 15.28
N ARG A 246 9.94 9.09 14.93
CA ARG A 246 10.47 8.40 13.75
C ARG A 246 9.33 8.05 12.80
N VAL A 247 9.49 8.35 11.52
CA VAL A 247 8.65 7.84 10.45
C VAL A 247 9.24 6.49 10.04
N LEU A 248 8.61 5.39 10.47
CA LEU A 248 9.03 4.03 10.14
C LEU A 248 8.63 3.59 8.73
N ARG A 249 7.59 4.23 8.18
CA ARG A 249 7.09 3.97 6.83
C ARG A 249 6.49 5.24 6.26
N ALA A 250 6.98 5.70 5.10
CA ALA A 250 6.34 6.78 4.35
C ALA A 250 5.01 6.31 3.76
N GLY A 251 4.03 7.21 3.71
CA GLY A 251 2.67 6.93 3.28
C GLY A 251 1.87 8.19 3.00
N GLY A 252 0.55 8.12 3.16
CA GLY A 252 -0.38 9.21 2.81
C GLY A 252 -0.24 10.52 3.60
N VAL A 253 0.53 10.57 4.69
CA VAL A 253 0.95 11.81 5.36
C VAL A 253 2.45 12.00 5.19
N SER A 254 2.86 13.06 4.50
CA SER A 254 4.27 13.37 4.26
C SER A 254 5.03 13.68 5.56
N ALA A 255 6.34 13.42 5.57
CA ALA A 255 7.22 13.77 6.68
C ALA A 255 7.19 15.27 6.98
N GLU A 256 7.14 16.10 5.94
CA GLU A 256 7.09 17.57 6.03
C GLU A 256 5.81 18.05 6.72
N ALA A 257 4.67 17.42 6.42
CA ALA A 257 3.40 17.72 7.10
C ALA A 257 3.43 17.33 8.59
N ILE A 258 4.10 16.22 8.94
CA ILE A 258 4.28 15.81 10.34
C ILE A 258 5.16 16.84 11.07
N GLU A 259 6.30 17.24 10.49
CA GLU A 259 7.18 18.28 11.05
C GLU A 259 6.44 19.60 11.23
N SER A 260 5.68 20.04 10.23
CA SER A 260 4.87 21.27 10.31
C SER A 260 3.86 21.18 11.44
N CYS A 261 3.14 20.06 11.57
CA CYS A 261 2.16 19.86 12.63
C CYS A 261 2.80 19.92 14.03
N LEU A 262 3.99 19.34 14.19
CA LEU A 262 4.71 19.35 15.47
C LEU A 262 5.18 20.77 15.81
N ARG A 263 5.70 21.50 14.81
CA ARG A 263 6.11 22.90 14.96
C ARG A 263 4.94 23.81 15.35
N ASP A 264 3.81 23.66 14.67
CA ASP A 264 2.58 24.42 14.96
C ASP A 264 2.04 24.13 16.36
N ALA A 265 2.26 22.91 16.86
CA ALA A 265 1.92 22.49 18.22
C ALA A 265 2.98 22.87 19.28
N GLY A 266 4.07 23.55 18.89
CA GLY A 266 5.12 24.04 19.80
C GLY A 266 6.25 23.06 20.08
N PHE A 267 6.34 21.94 19.36
CA PHE A 267 7.45 20.99 19.45
C PHE A 267 8.58 21.36 18.47
N GLY A 268 9.85 21.23 18.89
CA GLY A 268 11.02 21.47 18.01
C GLY A 268 11.42 22.92 17.75
N ALA A 269 10.98 23.87 18.58
CA ALA A 269 11.21 25.30 18.38
C ALA A 269 12.37 25.93 19.19
N SER A 270 13.22 25.17 19.88
CA SER A 270 14.46 25.73 20.48
C SER A 270 15.64 25.57 19.53
N THR A 271 16.27 26.70 19.19
CA THR A 271 17.43 26.85 18.30
C THR A 271 18.75 26.25 18.84
N SER A 272 18.66 25.27 19.73
CA SER A 272 19.77 24.46 20.23
C SER A 272 19.17 23.20 20.86
N ASP A 273 19.63 22.04 20.41
CA ASP A 273 19.42 20.69 20.96
C ASP A 273 18.07 19.96 20.72
N GLU A 274 18.14 19.08 19.72
CA GLU A 274 17.66 17.66 19.66
C GLU A 274 16.20 17.28 19.96
N GLY A 275 15.35 18.15 20.49
CA GLY A 275 13.97 17.84 20.91
C GLY A 275 12.87 17.92 19.83
N GLY A 276 13.21 17.92 18.53
CA GLY A 276 12.17 18.09 17.50
C GLY A 276 12.55 17.81 16.05
N SER A 277 13.67 17.14 15.79
CA SER A 277 13.92 16.59 14.46
C SER A 277 13.24 15.23 14.35
N ILE A 278 12.34 15.07 13.37
CA ILE A 278 11.85 13.74 13.03
C ILE A 278 12.96 12.98 12.29
N GLN A 279 12.96 11.66 12.39
CA GLN A 279 13.84 10.81 11.61
C GLN A 279 13.02 9.93 10.68
N VAL A 280 13.33 9.93 9.40
CA VAL A 280 12.65 9.11 8.39
C VAL A 280 13.50 7.88 8.09
N TYR A 281 12.92 6.70 8.27
CA TYR A 281 13.60 5.45 7.96
C TYR A 281 13.99 5.39 6.47
N SER A 282 15.15 4.82 6.16
CA SER A 282 15.79 4.79 4.83
C SER A 282 16.29 6.13 4.28
N ARG A 283 15.87 7.27 4.83
CA ARG A 283 16.42 8.60 4.50
C ARG A 283 17.46 9.05 5.52
N ASP A 284 17.08 9.04 6.80
CA ASP A 284 17.86 9.60 7.90
C ASP A 284 18.52 8.50 8.76
N PHE A 285 17.94 7.28 8.79
CA PHE A 285 18.50 6.14 9.52
C PHE A 285 18.08 4.77 8.94
N LYS A 286 18.84 3.72 9.28
CA LYS A 286 18.51 2.31 9.07
C LYS A 286 18.90 1.50 10.31
N SER A 287 18.19 0.41 10.60
CA SER A 287 18.45 -0.44 11.77
C SER A 287 18.19 -1.90 11.43
N THR A 288 19.23 -2.72 11.55
CA THR A 288 19.16 -4.17 11.34
C THR A 288 18.25 -4.85 12.36
N GLU A 289 18.18 -4.33 13.58
CA GLU A 289 17.30 -4.83 14.65
C GLU A 289 15.83 -4.59 14.31
N LEU A 290 15.47 -3.39 13.85
CA LEU A 290 14.11 -3.07 13.40
C LEU A 290 13.72 -3.87 12.15
N GLU A 291 14.67 -4.16 11.27
CA GLU A 291 14.43 -5.03 10.10
C GLU A 291 14.21 -6.49 10.49
N ALA A 292 14.93 -6.98 11.50
CA ALA A 292 14.77 -8.34 12.02
C ALA A 292 13.45 -8.53 12.77
N LYS A 293 13.04 -7.54 13.58
CA LYS A 293 11.83 -7.51 14.41
C LYS A 293 11.00 -6.25 14.13
N PRO A 294 10.29 -6.21 12.98
CA PRO A 294 9.55 -5.03 12.58
C PRO A 294 8.36 -4.77 13.51
N THR A 295 8.24 -3.54 14.00
CA THR A 295 7.10 -3.08 14.81
C THR A 295 5.89 -2.69 13.94
N THR A 296 6.04 -2.69 12.62
CA THR A 296 5.01 -2.30 11.66
C THR A 296 5.09 -3.09 10.34
N PRO A 297 3.95 -3.31 9.64
CA PRO A 297 3.98 -3.88 8.30
C PRO A 297 4.83 -3.09 7.30
N GLY A 298 5.49 -3.81 6.40
CA GLY A 298 6.14 -3.25 5.21
C GLY A 298 7.66 -3.05 5.31
N MET A 299 8.29 -3.46 6.42
CA MET A 299 9.75 -3.29 6.63
C MET A 299 10.60 -4.52 6.23
N LYS A 300 10.16 -5.75 6.52
CA LYS A 300 11.01 -6.96 6.45
C LYS A 300 10.97 -7.73 5.12
N TYR A 301 9.81 -7.83 4.48
CA TYR A 301 9.62 -8.72 3.31
C TYR A 301 9.63 -7.94 1.99
N LYS A 302 9.92 -8.65 0.88
CA LYS A 302 9.65 -8.13 -0.47
C LYS A 302 8.14 -7.92 -0.61
N HIS A 303 7.74 -6.67 -0.80
CA HIS A 303 6.36 -6.27 -0.93
C HIS A 303 6.17 -5.57 -2.28
N TYR A 304 4.97 -5.71 -2.84
CA TYR A 304 4.48 -4.92 -3.98
C TYR A 304 4.97 -5.32 -5.38
N ALA A 305 5.57 -6.49 -5.53
CA ALA A 305 6.02 -6.96 -6.84
C ALA A 305 4.86 -7.63 -7.60
N PRO A 306 4.63 -7.26 -8.88
CA PRO A 306 3.82 -8.04 -9.82
C PRO A 306 4.26 -9.51 -9.86
N GLY A 307 3.34 -10.42 -10.15
CA GLY A 307 3.62 -11.87 -10.18
C GLY A 307 4.17 -12.35 -11.52
N ASN A 308 3.75 -11.71 -12.60
CA ASN A 308 4.00 -12.11 -13.99
C ASN A 308 4.97 -11.15 -14.71
N SER A 309 5.08 -9.91 -14.26
CA SER A 309 5.88 -8.87 -14.93
C SER A 309 7.13 -8.47 -14.15
N LYS A 310 8.25 -8.26 -14.85
CA LYS A 310 9.44 -7.62 -14.26
C LYS A 310 9.21 -6.12 -14.14
N VAL A 311 9.69 -5.49 -13.07
CA VAL A 311 9.59 -4.04 -12.88
C VAL A 311 10.98 -3.42 -12.88
N VAL A 312 11.16 -2.35 -13.64
CA VAL A 312 12.39 -1.56 -13.69
C VAL A 312 12.05 -0.10 -13.45
N LEU A 313 12.81 0.55 -12.58
CA LEU A 313 12.71 2.00 -12.37
C LEU A 313 13.53 2.73 -13.43
N VAL A 314 12.93 3.73 -14.05
CA VAL A 314 13.57 4.57 -15.06
C VAL A 314 13.50 6.03 -14.65
N ARG A 315 14.55 6.80 -14.90
CA ARG A 315 14.56 8.26 -14.68
C ARG A 315 14.85 8.98 -16.00
N PRO A 316 13.98 9.88 -16.44
CA PRO A 316 14.29 10.70 -17.59
C PRO A 316 15.34 11.76 -17.25
N ASN A 317 16.37 11.87 -18.09
CA ASN A 317 17.41 12.87 -17.97
C ASN A 317 17.22 13.97 -19.05
N GLY A 318 17.00 15.19 -18.59
CA GLY A 318 16.84 16.38 -19.44
C GLY A 318 18.12 17.21 -19.60
N LYS A 319 19.24 16.81 -18.99
CA LYS A 319 20.51 17.56 -19.12
C LYS A 319 21.09 17.31 -20.50
N LYS A 320 21.23 18.36 -21.31
CA LYS A 320 22.04 18.36 -22.54
C LYS A 320 23.53 18.32 -22.16
N GLY A 321 24.01 17.19 -21.67
CA GLY A 321 25.44 16.92 -21.60
C GLY A 321 25.92 16.48 -22.98
N GLU A 322 26.79 17.25 -23.62
CA GLU A 322 27.29 16.97 -24.98
C GLU A 322 28.16 15.70 -25.08
N ASN A 323 28.39 14.96 -23.99
CA ASN A 323 29.32 13.82 -23.93
C ASN A 323 28.82 12.56 -23.20
N GLU A 324 27.55 12.49 -22.79
CA GLU A 324 27.04 11.29 -22.10
C GLU A 324 26.22 10.42 -23.07
N VAL A 325 26.76 9.23 -23.39
CA VAL A 325 26.11 8.24 -24.27
C VAL A 325 24.99 7.56 -23.49
N MET A 326 23.81 8.15 -23.48
CA MET A 326 22.62 7.59 -22.83
C MET A 326 21.64 6.97 -23.83
N PRO A 327 21.02 5.82 -23.51
CA PRO A 327 19.97 5.24 -24.32
C PRO A 327 18.70 6.10 -24.28
N SER A 328 17.95 6.14 -25.38
CA SER A 328 16.57 6.63 -25.40
C SER A 328 15.61 5.60 -24.79
N LEU A 329 14.36 5.99 -24.53
CA LEU A 329 13.32 5.04 -24.10
C LEU A 329 13.13 3.91 -25.14
N GLN A 330 13.19 4.27 -26.42
CA GLN A 330 13.12 3.34 -27.55
C GLN A 330 14.24 2.32 -27.49
N ASP A 331 15.49 2.76 -27.26
CA ASP A 331 16.65 1.87 -27.13
C ASP A 331 16.45 0.89 -25.96
N LEU A 332 15.95 1.37 -24.80
CA LEU A 332 15.66 0.51 -23.65
C LEU A 332 14.62 -0.57 -23.97
N VAL A 333 13.54 -0.20 -24.67
CA VAL A 333 12.49 -1.14 -25.08
C VAL A 333 13.04 -2.20 -26.03
N GLN A 334 13.85 -1.81 -27.03
CA GLN A 334 14.43 -2.75 -27.98
C GLN A 334 15.47 -3.67 -27.34
N LEU A 335 16.33 -3.15 -26.46
CA LEU A 335 17.31 -3.95 -25.70
C LEU A 335 16.63 -4.95 -24.77
N ALA A 336 15.54 -4.55 -24.10
CA ALA A 336 14.74 -5.46 -23.29
C ALA A 336 14.11 -6.56 -24.13
N ALA A 337 13.54 -6.21 -25.29
CA ALA A 337 12.95 -7.17 -26.21
C ALA A 337 13.99 -8.14 -26.80
N LEU A 338 15.21 -7.69 -27.07
CA LEU A 338 16.30 -8.57 -27.54
C LEU A 338 16.73 -9.57 -26.45
N THR A 339 16.90 -9.09 -25.23
CA THR A 339 17.40 -9.93 -24.11
C THR A 339 16.36 -10.88 -23.54
N GLN A 340 15.07 -10.61 -23.75
CA GLN A 340 13.98 -11.35 -23.09
C GLN A 340 12.88 -11.82 -24.05
N GLY A 341 12.87 -11.39 -25.30
CA GLY A 341 11.79 -11.63 -26.27
C GLY A 341 11.84 -12.98 -27.00
N GLY A 342 12.59 -13.95 -26.49
CA GLY A 342 12.81 -15.25 -27.15
C GLY A 342 12.28 -16.48 -26.43
N GLU A 343 11.68 -16.37 -25.23
CA GLU A 343 11.39 -17.56 -24.41
C GLU A 343 10.08 -18.29 -24.79
N ASP A 344 9.05 -17.60 -25.31
CA ASP A 344 7.69 -18.17 -25.42
C ASP A 344 6.99 -18.01 -26.80
N GLY A 345 7.69 -17.56 -27.86
CA GLY A 345 7.14 -17.47 -29.22
C GLY A 345 6.05 -16.40 -29.47
N GLY A 346 5.62 -15.66 -28.45
CA GLY A 346 4.71 -14.49 -28.56
C GLY A 346 5.45 -13.15 -28.62
N ALA A 347 4.77 -12.10 -29.12
CA ALA A 347 5.33 -10.75 -29.17
C ALA A 347 5.67 -10.24 -27.76
N PHE A 348 6.89 -9.70 -27.58
CA PHE A 348 7.34 -9.11 -26.32
C PHE A 348 6.46 -7.90 -25.95
N ARG A 349 6.03 -7.82 -24.69
CA ARG A 349 5.12 -6.79 -24.21
C ARG A 349 5.76 -5.91 -23.15
N VAL A 350 5.64 -4.60 -23.33
CA VAL A 350 6.15 -3.60 -22.38
C VAL A 350 5.03 -2.72 -21.87
N GLY A 351 4.93 -2.62 -20.55
CA GLY A 351 4.12 -1.64 -19.85
C GLY A 351 4.94 -0.39 -19.53
N LEU A 352 4.42 0.78 -19.86
CA LEU A 352 5.03 2.08 -19.57
C LEU A 352 4.19 2.82 -18.53
N MET A 353 4.73 2.94 -17.32
CA MET A 353 4.18 3.74 -16.23
C MET A 353 4.98 5.03 -16.09
N LEU A 354 4.76 5.97 -17.00
CA LEU A 354 5.50 7.22 -17.11
C LEU A 354 4.62 8.43 -16.76
N THR A 355 5.23 9.56 -16.44
CA THR A 355 4.50 10.83 -16.25
C THR A 355 3.91 11.29 -17.57
N THR A 356 2.86 12.11 -17.50
CA THR A 356 2.14 12.59 -18.68
C THR A 356 3.06 13.43 -19.57
N GLU A 357 3.95 14.21 -18.96
CA GLU A 357 4.96 15.01 -19.63
C GLU A 357 5.96 14.14 -20.39
N THR A 358 6.45 13.07 -19.77
CA THR A 358 7.37 12.11 -20.42
C THR A 358 6.69 11.36 -21.57
N LEU A 359 5.44 10.92 -21.41
CA LEU A 359 4.70 10.24 -22.48
C LEU A 359 4.47 11.16 -23.70
N ALA A 360 4.22 12.44 -23.45
CA ALA A 360 4.07 13.44 -24.49
C ALA A 360 5.41 13.71 -25.21
N SER A 361 6.52 13.80 -24.46
CA SER A 361 7.83 14.11 -25.03
C SER A 361 8.41 12.99 -25.88
N VAL A 362 8.14 11.71 -25.55
CA VAL A 362 8.60 10.57 -26.35
C VAL A 362 7.81 10.37 -27.65
N GLY A 363 6.84 11.25 -27.94
CA GLY A 363 6.11 11.27 -29.21
C GLY A 363 5.22 10.05 -29.44
N SER A 364 4.73 9.42 -28.35
CA SER A 364 3.86 8.25 -28.46
C SER A 364 2.53 8.58 -29.13
N THR A 365 2.02 7.66 -29.95
CA THR A 365 0.72 7.81 -30.61
C THR A 365 -0.22 6.66 -30.25
N PRO A 366 -1.51 6.96 -29.97
CA PRO A 366 -2.56 5.95 -29.88
C PRO A 366 -2.58 5.01 -31.07
N ARG A 367 -2.67 3.69 -30.83
CA ARG A 367 -2.98 2.74 -31.91
C ARG A 367 -4.49 2.54 -31.96
N PRO A 368 -5.18 2.78 -33.11
CA PRO A 368 -6.60 2.49 -33.21
C PRO A 368 -6.84 1.00 -32.99
N SER A 369 -7.81 0.67 -32.14
CA SER A 369 -8.29 -0.71 -31.98
C SER A 369 -8.90 -1.20 -33.30
N SER A 370 -8.67 -2.47 -33.64
CA SER A 370 -9.23 -3.10 -34.85
C SER A 370 -10.76 -2.91 -34.91
N PRO A 371 -11.38 -2.68 -36.09
CA PRO A 371 -12.80 -2.30 -36.22
C PRO A 371 -13.83 -3.36 -35.79
N ALA A 372 -13.43 -4.47 -35.16
CA ALA A 372 -14.33 -5.57 -34.78
C ALA A 372 -15.14 -5.35 -33.47
N THR A 373 -14.95 -4.23 -32.74
CA THR A 373 -15.71 -3.92 -31.50
C THR A 373 -16.43 -2.57 -31.53
N ALA A 374 -16.60 -1.96 -32.71
CA ALA A 374 -17.36 -0.74 -32.89
C ALA A 374 -18.87 -1.01 -32.99
N ALA A 375 -19.46 -1.63 -31.96
CA ALA A 375 -20.92 -1.73 -31.82
C ALA A 375 -21.34 -1.89 -30.35
N SER A 376 -21.25 -0.82 -29.57
CA SER A 376 -22.31 -0.39 -28.64
C SER A 376 -21.90 0.92 -27.96
N HIS A 377 -22.71 1.96 -28.14
CA HIS A 377 -22.62 3.16 -27.32
C HIS A 377 -23.26 2.88 -25.96
N SER A 378 -22.41 2.46 -25.02
CA SER A 378 -22.58 2.68 -23.59
C SER A 378 -21.29 3.34 -23.12
N ALA A 379 -21.39 4.42 -22.34
CA ALA A 379 -20.24 5.12 -21.77
C ALA A 379 -19.50 4.21 -20.78
N ALA A 380 -18.66 3.32 -21.31
CA ALA A 380 -17.63 2.65 -20.52
C ALA A 380 -16.61 3.70 -20.09
N PRO A 381 -16.16 3.69 -18.82
CA PRO A 381 -15.10 4.60 -18.38
C PRO A 381 -13.87 4.43 -19.28
N ALA A 382 -13.22 5.54 -19.65
CA ALA A 382 -11.99 5.51 -20.43
C ALA A 382 -11.02 4.51 -19.78
N THR A 383 -10.57 3.52 -20.54
CA THR A 383 -9.64 2.52 -20.03
C THR A 383 -8.38 3.21 -19.51
N PRO A 384 -7.92 2.92 -18.29
CA PRO A 384 -6.81 3.64 -17.67
C PRO A 384 -5.45 3.35 -18.34
N CYS A 385 -5.44 2.45 -19.32
CA CYS A 385 -4.32 2.06 -20.14
C CYS A 385 -4.68 2.13 -21.63
N GLU A 386 -3.69 2.49 -22.45
CA GLU A 386 -3.81 2.60 -23.90
C GLU A 386 -2.65 1.87 -24.59
N ARG A 387 -2.95 1.17 -25.69
CA ARG A 387 -1.91 0.60 -26.55
C ARG A 387 -1.36 1.70 -27.45
N ILE A 388 -0.04 1.89 -27.39
CA ILE A 388 0.64 2.98 -28.10
C ILE A 388 1.72 2.45 -29.05
N THR A 389 2.17 3.31 -29.95
CA THR A 389 3.39 3.12 -30.74
C THR A 389 4.40 4.20 -30.38
N LEU A 390 5.68 3.83 -30.33
CA LEU A 390 6.79 4.76 -30.17
C LEU A 390 7.40 5.10 -31.55
N PRO A 391 7.87 6.34 -31.76
CA PRO A 391 8.64 6.69 -32.95
C PRO A 391 9.99 5.95 -32.96
N PRO A 392 10.70 5.90 -34.10
CA PRO A 392 12.07 5.34 -34.14
C PRO A 392 13.00 6.06 -33.15
N PRO A 393 14.03 5.38 -32.63
CA PRO A 393 14.97 5.97 -31.68
C PRO A 393 15.65 7.21 -32.30
N PRO A 394 15.87 8.28 -31.53
CA PRO A 394 16.66 9.42 -31.99
C PRO A 394 18.10 9.00 -32.30
N PRO A 395 18.83 9.74 -33.17
CA PRO A 395 20.22 9.42 -33.48
C PRO A 395 21.08 9.36 -32.22
N SER A 396 21.65 8.20 -31.95
CA SER A 396 22.51 7.92 -30.79
C SER A 396 23.56 6.87 -31.18
N LEU A 397 24.61 6.70 -30.36
CA LEU A 397 25.57 5.61 -30.56
C LEU A 397 24.86 4.24 -30.52
N PHE A 398 23.83 4.10 -29.68
CA PHE A 398 22.97 2.92 -29.62
C PHE A 398 22.17 2.72 -30.92
N ALA A 399 21.59 3.78 -31.47
CA ALA A 399 20.88 3.72 -32.75
C ALA A 399 21.82 3.40 -33.93
N GLN A 400 23.09 3.83 -33.87
CA GLN A 400 24.11 3.49 -34.87
C GLN A 400 24.55 2.02 -34.78
N LEU A 401 24.71 1.49 -33.56
CA LEU A 401 24.89 0.05 -33.33
C LEU A 401 23.66 -0.76 -33.79
N ALA A 402 22.47 -0.16 -33.73
CA ALA A 402 21.23 -0.74 -34.23
C ALA A 402 21.05 -0.67 -35.76
N ALA A 403 21.75 0.24 -36.45
CA ALA A 403 21.59 0.49 -37.87
C ALA A 403 22.63 -0.20 -38.77
N GLY A 404 23.61 -0.91 -38.19
CA GLY A 404 24.55 -1.74 -38.95
C GLY A 404 23.86 -2.96 -39.56
N GLU A 405 24.38 -3.47 -40.69
CA GLU A 405 23.83 -4.62 -41.44
C GLU A 405 23.73 -5.94 -40.62
N GLU A 406 24.29 -5.99 -39.41
CA GLU A 406 24.25 -7.14 -38.47
C GLU A 406 23.43 -6.87 -37.18
N SER A 407 22.60 -5.82 -37.12
CA SER A 407 21.84 -5.57 -35.88
C SER A 407 20.73 -6.60 -35.66
N ASN A 408 20.83 -7.34 -34.55
CA ASN A 408 19.80 -8.28 -34.10
C ASN A 408 18.67 -7.61 -33.30
N LEU A 409 18.62 -6.27 -33.20
CA LEU A 409 17.60 -5.60 -32.41
C LEU A 409 16.21 -5.72 -33.08
N PRO A 410 15.17 -6.16 -32.33
CA PRO A 410 13.84 -6.24 -32.88
C PRO A 410 13.32 -4.84 -33.22
N PRO A 411 12.58 -4.67 -34.34
CA PRO A 411 11.95 -3.40 -34.64
C PRO A 411 10.89 -3.09 -33.58
N LEU A 412 10.71 -1.81 -33.22
CA LEU A 412 9.69 -1.38 -32.24
C LEU A 412 8.26 -1.82 -32.63
N SER A 413 7.99 -2.02 -33.92
CA SER A 413 6.71 -2.53 -34.43
C SER A 413 6.42 -3.99 -34.02
N ALA A 414 7.45 -4.76 -33.65
CA ALA A 414 7.33 -6.13 -33.16
C ALA A 414 7.07 -6.20 -31.63
N VAL A 415 7.17 -5.07 -30.92
CA VAL A 415 6.92 -4.98 -29.48
C VAL A 415 5.52 -4.42 -29.23
N GLU A 416 4.74 -5.03 -28.33
CA GLU A 416 3.47 -4.45 -27.89
C GLU A 416 3.68 -3.52 -26.69
N ILE A 417 3.34 -2.25 -26.85
CA ILE A 417 3.59 -1.23 -25.83
C ILE A 417 2.25 -0.73 -25.27
N TYR A 418 2.13 -0.75 -23.94
CA TYR A 418 0.94 -0.36 -23.19
C TYR A 418 1.28 0.76 -22.24
N ALA A 419 0.67 1.94 -22.40
CA ALA A 419 0.89 3.09 -21.54
C ALA A 419 -0.16 3.16 -20.42
N TYR A 420 0.29 3.25 -19.18
CA TYR A 420 -0.53 3.54 -18.01
C TYR A 420 0.05 4.80 -17.33
N PRO A 421 -0.42 6.01 -17.68
CA PRO A 421 0.17 7.25 -17.17
C PRO A 421 0.16 7.29 -15.64
N LEU A 422 1.22 7.79 -15.01
CA LEU A 422 1.27 8.00 -13.56
C LEU A 422 0.58 9.30 -13.12
N GLY A 423 0.32 10.21 -14.06
CA GLY A 423 -0.17 11.56 -13.78
C GLY A 423 0.86 12.62 -14.13
N GLU A 424 0.65 13.84 -13.65
CA GLU A 424 1.58 14.97 -13.80
C GLU A 424 2.78 14.81 -12.86
N ARG A 425 4.00 15.11 -13.35
CA ARG A 425 5.21 15.02 -12.53
C ARG A 425 5.17 15.91 -11.29
N SER A 426 4.49 17.05 -11.37
CA SER A 426 4.35 18.01 -10.28
C SER A 426 3.32 17.61 -9.21
N LYS A 427 2.57 16.51 -9.42
CA LYS A 427 1.47 16.05 -8.55
C LYS A 427 1.70 14.60 -8.12
N PRO A 428 2.64 14.33 -7.19
CA PRO A 428 2.95 12.97 -6.75
C PRO A 428 1.75 12.21 -6.16
N GLU A 429 0.68 12.90 -5.74
CA GLU A 429 -0.58 12.30 -5.31
C GLU A 429 -1.28 11.52 -6.43
N GLN A 430 -1.17 11.97 -7.68
CA GLN A 430 -1.70 11.23 -8.82
C GLN A 430 -0.94 9.92 -9.01
N ALA A 431 0.39 9.96 -8.89
CA ALA A 431 1.23 8.78 -8.98
C ALA A 431 0.93 7.79 -7.83
N ALA A 432 0.74 8.30 -6.60
CA ALA A 432 0.35 7.49 -5.45
C ALA A 432 -0.99 6.76 -5.68
N LYS A 433 -2.01 7.46 -6.20
CA LYS A 433 -3.31 6.86 -6.53
C LYS A 433 -3.21 5.78 -7.60
N ARG A 434 -2.27 5.94 -8.55
CA ARG A 434 -2.22 5.16 -9.79
C ARG A 434 -1.20 4.03 -9.78
N LEU A 435 -0.20 4.05 -8.90
CA LEU A 435 0.90 3.09 -8.87
C LEU A 435 0.42 1.64 -8.77
N PHE A 436 -0.32 1.26 -7.73
CA PHE A 436 -0.74 -0.14 -7.58
C PHE A 436 -1.77 -0.57 -8.61
N GLY A 437 -2.66 0.33 -9.03
CA GLY A 437 -3.62 0.05 -10.10
C GLY A 437 -2.91 -0.28 -11.42
N GLY A 438 -1.90 0.53 -11.79
CA GLY A 438 -1.12 0.31 -13.01
C GLY A 438 -0.30 -0.97 -12.95
N LEU A 439 0.38 -1.23 -11.83
CA LEU A 439 1.13 -2.48 -11.63
C LEU A 439 0.21 -3.71 -11.77
N ARG A 440 -0.97 -3.68 -11.13
CA ARG A 440 -1.93 -4.80 -11.20
C ARG A 440 -2.54 -4.96 -12.58
N TRP A 441 -2.88 -3.86 -13.25
CA TRP A 441 -3.49 -3.90 -14.57
C TRP A 441 -2.52 -4.50 -15.60
N LEU A 442 -1.25 -4.05 -15.59
CA LEU A 442 -0.22 -4.54 -16.50
C LEU A 442 0.19 -5.99 -16.20
N ASP A 443 0.16 -6.41 -14.93
CA ASP A 443 0.41 -7.80 -14.49
C ASP A 443 -0.68 -8.79 -14.92
N ALA A 444 -1.92 -8.31 -15.07
CA ALA A 444 -3.10 -9.12 -15.39
C ALA A 444 -3.56 -8.97 -16.85
N LEU A 445 -2.79 -8.28 -17.69
CA LEU A 445 -3.17 -8.02 -19.08
C LEU A 445 -3.29 -9.32 -19.90
N PRO A 446 -4.47 -9.67 -20.47
CA PRO A 446 -4.63 -10.93 -21.20
C PRO A 446 -3.75 -11.02 -22.44
N ARG A 447 -3.18 -12.20 -22.75
CA ARG A 447 -2.51 -12.47 -24.03
C ARG A 447 -3.51 -12.88 -25.12
N ALA A 448 -3.38 -12.30 -26.31
CA ALA A 448 -4.27 -12.60 -27.43
C ALA A 448 -4.04 -14.05 -27.89
N GLY A 449 -5.07 -14.88 -27.81
CA GLY A 449 -5.00 -16.34 -28.02
C GLY A 449 -5.86 -17.15 -27.06
N GLU A 450 -6.30 -16.55 -25.94
CA GLU A 450 -7.16 -17.18 -24.93
C GLU A 450 -8.50 -16.45 -24.83
N VAL A 451 -9.28 -16.46 -25.91
CA VAL A 451 -10.74 -16.30 -25.77
C VAL A 451 -11.26 -17.71 -25.49
N ALA A 452 -11.72 -17.96 -24.27
CA ALA A 452 -12.40 -19.18 -23.90
C ALA A 452 -13.65 -19.36 -24.78
N VAL A 453 -13.51 -20.06 -25.89
CA VAL A 453 -14.61 -20.63 -26.65
C VAL A 453 -14.50 -22.14 -26.49
N GLY A 454 -15.27 -22.68 -25.55
CA GLY A 454 -15.40 -24.14 -25.37
C GLY A 454 -15.68 -24.53 -23.93
N GLU A 455 -16.75 -25.28 -23.72
CA GLU A 455 -17.20 -25.84 -22.45
C GLU A 455 -16.04 -26.42 -21.62
N GLU A 456 -15.82 -25.85 -20.41
CA GLU A 456 -14.78 -26.30 -19.49
C GLU A 456 -15.10 -27.71 -18.94
N LYS A 457 -14.19 -28.67 -19.13
CA LYS A 457 -14.10 -29.85 -18.27
C LYS A 457 -13.49 -29.43 -16.92
N PRO A 458 -14.05 -29.86 -15.78
CA PRO A 458 -13.51 -29.50 -14.47
C PRO A 458 -12.22 -30.29 -14.21
N GLY A 459 -11.08 -29.60 -14.08
CA GLY A 459 -9.87 -30.24 -13.53
C GLY A 459 -8.52 -29.59 -13.84
N GLU A 460 -8.31 -28.95 -14.98
CA GLU A 460 -7.00 -28.41 -15.37
C GLU A 460 -7.14 -27.06 -16.07
N LYS A 461 -6.96 -25.96 -15.32
CA LYS A 461 -6.67 -24.65 -15.93
C LYS A 461 -5.22 -24.67 -16.42
N GLN A 462 -5.00 -24.87 -17.72
CA GLN A 462 -3.75 -24.45 -18.34
C GLN A 462 -3.66 -22.93 -18.20
N LYS A 463 -2.82 -22.46 -17.28
CA LYS A 463 -2.64 -21.04 -16.98
C LYS A 463 -1.70 -20.46 -18.03
N GLY A 464 -2.24 -19.83 -19.06
CA GLY A 464 -1.46 -19.03 -20.00
C GLY A 464 -0.66 -17.95 -19.27
N LYS A 465 0.44 -17.52 -19.88
CA LYS A 465 1.25 -16.40 -19.38
C LYS A 465 0.41 -15.11 -19.50
N GLU A 466 -0.09 -14.60 -18.39
CA GLU A 466 -0.79 -13.31 -18.31
C GLU A 466 0.22 -12.17 -18.12
N GLY A 467 -0.20 -10.95 -18.45
CA GLY A 467 0.57 -9.73 -18.20
C GLY A 467 1.60 -9.36 -19.28
N VAL A 468 2.19 -8.18 -19.08
CA VAL A 468 3.35 -7.72 -19.85
C VAL A 468 4.64 -8.38 -19.35
N ASP A 469 5.67 -8.48 -20.19
CA ASP A 469 6.95 -9.07 -19.79
C ASP A 469 7.78 -8.12 -18.90
N LEU A 470 7.70 -6.81 -19.20
CA LEU A 470 8.45 -5.76 -18.51
C LEU A 470 7.56 -4.53 -18.25
N ILE A 471 7.66 -3.94 -17.07
CA ILE A 471 7.05 -2.67 -16.67
C ILE A 471 8.18 -1.68 -16.39
N LEU A 472 8.21 -0.58 -17.13
CA LEU A 472 9.07 0.57 -16.87
C LEU A 472 8.30 1.60 -16.05
N VAL A 473 8.74 1.87 -14.84
CA VAL A 473 8.12 2.85 -13.94
C VAL A 473 9.00 4.08 -13.82
N GLU A 474 8.47 5.25 -14.19
CA GLU A 474 9.19 6.50 -14.05
C GLU A 474 9.36 6.89 -12.58
N ALA A 475 10.57 7.29 -12.22
CA ALA A 475 10.86 7.88 -10.94
C ALA A 475 10.19 9.25 -10.81
N VAL A 476 9.43 9.42 -9.73
CA VAL A 476 8.77 10.69 -9.40
C VAL A 476 9.59 11.47 -8.36
N PRO A 477 9.37 12.79 -8.23
CA PRO A 477 9.99 13.58 -7.17
C PRO A 477 9.68 12.98 -5.78
N GLU A 478 10.66 12.98 -4.86
CA GLU A 478 10.54 12.35 -3.54
C GLU A 478 9.97 13.29 -2.46
N GLU A 479 9.54 14.49 -2.83
CA GLU A 479 8.86 15.40 -1.91
C GLU A 479 7.42 14.94 -1.60
N GLY A 480 6.97 15.21 -0.37
CA GLY A 480 5.58 14.93 0.02
C GLY A 480 5.26 13.44 0.00
N VAL A 481 4.16 13.06 -0.67
CA VAL A 481 3.78 11.64 -0.85
C VAL A 481 4.68 10.91 -1.85
N GLY A 482 5.48 11.64 -2.63
CA GLY A 482 6.41 11.09 -3.63
C GLY A 482 7.43 10.13 -3.03
N LEU A 483 7.91 10.41 -1.80
CA LEU A 483 8.76 9.49 -1.05
C LEU A 483 8.10 8.12 -0.88
N ALA A 484 6.81 8.09 -0.52
CA ALA A 484 6.07 6.85 -0.36
C ALA A 484 5.94 6.10 -1.70
N VAL A 485 5.64 6.81 -2.79
CA VAL A 485 5.58 6.24 -4.14
C VAL A 485 6.91 5.58 -4.50
N MET A 486 8.03 6.28 -4.31
CA MET A 486 9.36 5.77 -4.64
C MET A 486 9.78 4.59 -3.75
N GLU A 487 9.45 4.60 -2.46
CA GLU A 487 9.65 3.42 -1.60
C GLU A 487 8.92 2.18 -2.13
N ARG A 488 7.67 2.32 -2.60
CA ARG A 488 6.89 1.21 -3.15
C ARG A 488 7.41 0.75 -4.50
N ALA A 489 7.75 1.70 -5.38
CA ALA A 489 8.26 1.42 -6.71
C ALA A 489 9.63 0.70 -6.65
N ARG A 490 10.53 1.10 -5.74
CA ARG A 490 11.82 0.41 -5.49
C ARG A 490 11.62 -1.01 -4.97
N LYS A 491 10.66 -1.22 -4.07
CA LYS A 491 10.33 -2.56 -3.56
C LYS A 491 9.74 -3.46 -4.65
N ALA A 492 8.87 -2.91 -5.51
CA ALA A 492 8.34 -3.60 -6.68
C ALA A 492 9.43 -4.01 -7.68
N ALA A 493 10.45 -3.16 -7.86
CA ALA A 493 11.63 -3.41 -8.70
C ALA A 493 12.68 -4.35 -8.07
N GLY A 494 12.36 -5.03 -6.96
CA GLY A 494 13.22 -6.05 -6.34
C GLY A 494 14.06 -5.58 -5.14
N GLY A 495 13.92 -4.32 -4.71
CA GLY A 495 14.42 -3.82 -3.42
C GLY A 495 15.94 -3.66 -3.28
N GLY A 496 16.71 -3.92 -4.34
CA GLY A 496 18.16 -3.71 -4.36
C GLY A 496 18.53 -2.27 -4.71
N THR A 497 19.77 -1.87 -4.41
CA THR A 497 20.44 -0.67 -4.93
C THR A 497 20.71 -0.72 -6.44
N GLY A 498 19.93 -1.51 -7.19
CA GLY A 498 19.92 -1.46 -8.65
C GLY A 498 19.48 -0.06 -9.03
N GLY A 499 20.44 0.76 -9.48
CA GLY A 499 20.21 2.15 -9.80
C GLY A 499 19.04 2.31 -10.75
N GLU A 500 18.32 3.40 -10.58
CA GLU A 500 17.31 3.82 -11.54
C GLU A 500 17.99 3.98 -12.91
N MET A 501 17.44 3.34 -13.95
CA MET A 501 18.01 3.44 -15.28
C MET A 501 17.71 4.82 -15.85
N GLU A 502 18.74 5.61 -16.10
CA GLU A 502 18.54 6.90 -16.77
C GLU A 502 18.36 6.73 -18.28
N PHE A 503 17.42 7.49 -18.85
CA PHE A 503 17.23 7.53 -20.30
C PHE A 503 17.05 8.95 -20.81
N ARG A 504 17.41 9.15 -22.07
CA ARG A 504 17.24 10.42 -22.76
C ARG A 504 15.80 10.56 -23.24
N ILE A 505 15.16 11.67 -22.89
CA ILE A 505 13.87 12.09 -23.45
C ILE A 505 14.06 12.75 -24.82
#